data_AF-A0A937ZXQ6-F1
#
_entry.id   AF-A0A937ZXQ6-F1
#
_cell.length_a   1.000
_cell.length_b   1.000
_cell.length_c   1.000
_cell.angle_alpha   90.00
_cell.angle_beta   90.00
_cell.angle_gamma   90.00
#
_symmetry.space_group_name_H-M   'P 1'
#
loop_
_entity.id
_entity.type
_entity.pdbx_description
1 polymer ?
#
loop_
_entity_poly.entity_id
_entity_poly.type
_entity_poly.pdbx_seq_one_letter_code
_entity_poly.pdbx_strand_id
1 'polypeptide(L)'
;MSKAKTAEDKQILELSVALEITKFQRDAYHEQVTKLEQRLADADRRAERAEERLYEATRMLSTLAMQAVNAPARSNATEVLVDGKSILRLNNPINFEGEGRPQPKPQA
;
A
#
# COMPACT_ATOMS: atom_id res chain seq x y z
N MET A 1 -7.05 75.44 -12.30
CA MET A 1 -6.04 74.40 -12.59
C MET A 1 -5.80 73.40 -11.44
N SER A 2 -6.22 73.64 -10.19
CA SER A 2 -5.89 72.76 -9.04
C SER A 2 -6.75 71.50 -8.88
N LYS A 3 -8.01 71.50 -9.34
CA LYS A 3 -8.94 70.36 -9.20
C LYS A 3 -8.61 69.16 -10.10
N ALA A 4 -8.04 69.40 -11.28
CA ALA A 4 -7.67 68.33 -12.21
C ALA A 4 -6.46 67.53 -11.66
N LYS A 5 -5.46 68.25 -11.13
CA LYS A 5 -4.25 67.66 -10.53
C LYS A 5 -4.58 66.71 -9.36
N THR A 6 -5.54 67.09 -8.52
CA THR A 6 -5.97 66.28 -7.36
C THR A 6 -6.76 65.03 -7.76
N ALA A 7 -7.44 65.04 -8.91
CA ALA A 7 -8.14 63.86 -9.42
C ALA A 7 -7.17 62.84 -10.04
N GLU A 8 -6.17 63.32 -10.78
CA GLU A 8 -5.08 62.49 -11.33
C GLU A 8 -4.25 61.84 -10.22
N ASP A 9 -3.87 62.61 -9.19
CA ASP A 9 -3.13 62.09 -8.03
C ASP A 9 -3.90 60.97 -7.31
N LYS A 10 -5.24 61.11 -7.21
CA LYS A 10 -6.10 60.08 -6.62
C LYS A 10 -6.16 58.81 -7.49
N GLN A 11 -6.27 58.95 -8.80
CA GLN A 11 -6.26 57.82 -9.73
C GLN A 11 -4.93 57.07 -9.71
N ILE A 12 -3.80 57.79 -9.63
CA ILE A 12 -2.47 57.18 -9.52
C ILE A 12 -2.36 56.39 -8.21
N LEU A 13 -2.88 56.92 -7.10
CA LEU A 13 -2.91 56.23 -5.82
C LEU A 13 -3.76 54.95 -5.88
N GLU A 14 -4.98 55.05 -6.42
CA GLU A 14 -5.89 53.91 -6.58
C GLU A 14 -5.27 52.80 -7.46
N LEU A 15 -4.62 53.19 -8.57
CA LEU A 15 -3.90 52.26 -9.43
C LEU A 15 -2.72 51.60 -8.70
N SER A 16 -1.94 52.37 -7.93
CA SER A 16 -0.82 51.83 -7.16
C SER A 16 -1.30 50.83 -6.11
N VAL A 17 -2.41 51.12 -5.42
CA VAL A 17 -2.98 50.19 -4.44
C VAL A 17 -3.49 48.92 -5.12
N ALA A 18 -4.20 49.05 -6.24
CA ALA A 18 -4.66 47.89 -7.02
C ALA A 18 -3.49 47.02 -7.52
N LEU A 19 -2.39 47.66 -7.94
CA LEU A 19 -1.18 46.97 -8.38
C LEU A 19 -0.50 46.21 -7.22
N GLU A 20 -0.43 46.80 -6.03
CA GLU A 20 0.12 46.11 -4.86
C GLU A 20 -0.75 44.92 -4.42
N ILE A 21 -2.09 45.07 -4.44
CA ILE A 21 -3.01 43.96 -4.16
C ILE A 21 -2.81 42.81 -5.16
N THR A 22 -2.72 43.12 -6.45
CA THR A 22 -2.55 42.11 -7.49
C THR A 22 -1.18 41.42 -7.43
N LYS A 23 -0.11 42.14 -7.11
CA LYS A 23 1.21 41.53 -6.83
C LYS A 23 1.13 40.56 -5.66
N PHE A 24 0.54 40.99 -4.54
CA PHE A 24 0.39 40.14 -3.36
C PHE A 24 -0.41 38.87 -3.67
N GLN A 25 -1.52 38.99 -4.39
CA GLN A 25 -2.32 37.84 -4.80
C GLN A 25 -1.56 36.90 -5.74
N ARG A 26 -0.84 37.45 -6.73
CA ARG A 26 0.01 36.67 -7.64
C ARG A 26 1.04 35.87 -6.86
N ASP A 27 1.73 36.50 -5.92
CA ASP A 27 2.79 35.86 -5.14
C ASP A 27 2.21 34.76 -4.23
N ALA A 28 1.05 35.02 -3.62
CA ALA A 28 0.32 34.01 -2.83
C ALA A 28 -0.13 32.81 -3.69
N TYR A 29 -0.63 33.04 -4.90
CA TYR A 29 -0.99 31.96 -5.82
C TYR A 29 0.23 31.18 -6.29
N HIS A 30 1.34 31.85 -6.58
CA HIS A 30 2.58 31.17 -6.97
C HIS A 30 3.08 30.26 -5.84
N GLU A 31 3.05 30.72 -4.59
CA GLU A 31 3.39 29.89 -3.44
C GLU A 31 2.46 28.68 -3.29
N GLN A 32 1.15 28.86 -3.50
CA GLN A 32 0.19 27.76 -3.48
C GLN A 32 0.44 26.74 -4.59
N VAL A 33 0.73 27.20 -5.81
CA VAL A 33 1.06 26.32 -6.95
C VAL A 33 2.30 25.49 -6.62
N THR A 34 3.38 26.12 -6.15
CA THR A 34 4.60 25.39 -5.78
C THR A 34 4.35 24.36 -4.67
N LYS A 35 3.52 24.68 -3.66
CA LYS A 35 3.15 23.71 -2.61
C LYS A 35 2.33 22.55 -3.16
N LEU A 36 1.43 22.81 -4.12
CA LEU A 36 0.62 21.77 -4.76
C LEU A 36 1.48 20.86 -5.64
N GLU A 37 2.41 21.42 -6.41
CA GLU A 37 3.37 20.66 -7.21
C GLU A 37 4.22 19.72 -6.35
N GLN A 38 4.73 20.21 -5.21
CA GLN A 38 5.47 19.38 -4.25
C GLN A 38 4.60 18.24 -3.70
N ARG A 39 3.36 18.55 -3.29
CA ARG A 39 2.43 17.54 -2.75
C ARG A 39 2.08 16.48 -3.80
N LEU A 40 1.94 16.88 -5.06
CA LEU A 40 1.66 15.98 -6.18
C LEU A 40 2.87 15.06 -6.42
N ALA A 41 4.07 15.61 -6.52
CA ALA A 41 5.29 14.80 -6.67
C ALA A 41 5.48 13.79 -5.52
N ASP A 42 5.18 14.19 -4.28
CA ASP A 42 5.24 13.28 -3.13
C ASP A 42 4.12 12.22 -3.15
N ALA A 43 2.96 12.54 -3.74
CA ALA A 43 1.87 11.58 -3.92
C ALA A 43 2.23 10.55 -5.01
N ASP A 44 2.80 10.99 -6.12
CA ASP A 44 3.24 10.10 -7.21
C ASP A 44 4.31 9.12 -6.71
N ARG A 45 5.34 9.61 -6.00
CA ARG A 45 6.35 8.73 -5.37
C ARG A 45 5.76 7.76 -4.35
N ARG A 46 4.65 8.10 -3.70
CA ARG A 46 3.95 7.20 -2.78
C ARG A 46 3.15 6.15 -3.55
N ALA A 47 2.53 6.53 -4.66
CA ALA A 47 1.82 5.63 -5.55
C ALA A 47 2.78 4.62 -6.19
N GLU A 48 3.90 5.06 -6.77
CA GLU A 48 4.93 4.19 -7.34
C GLU A 48 5.42 3.14 -6.33
N ARG A 49 5.77 3.55 -5.11
CA ARG A 49 6.17 2.62 -4.04
C ARG A 49 5.06 1.67 -3.62
N ALA A 50 3.80 2.10 -3.67
CA ALA A 50 2.68 1.22 -3.36
C ALA A 50 2.47 0.18 -4.47
N GLU A 51 2.64 0.58 -5.74
CA GLU A 51 2.59 -0.32 -6.90
C GLU A 51 3.73 -1.35 -6.84
N GLU A 52 4.96 -0.93 -6.55
CA GLU A 52 6.10 -1.84 -6.36
C GLU A 52 5.84 -2.88 -5.28
N ARG A 53 5.36 -2.45 -4.10
CA ARG A 53 5.02 -3.35 -2.99
C ARG A 53 3.89 -4.32 -3.35
N LEU A 54 2.88 -3.84 -4.09
CA LEU A 54 1.78 -4.68 -4.53
C LEU A 54 2.25 -5.73 -5.54
N TYR A 55 3.14 -5.34 -6.46
CA TYR A 55 3.77 -6.26 -7.40
C TYR A 55 4.59 -7.34 -6.68
N GLU A 56 5.43 -6.95 -5.71
CA GLU A 56 6.21 -7.88 -4.88
C GLU A 56 5.32 -8.85 -4.11
N ALA A 57 4.29 -8.34 -3.43
CA ALA A 57 3.35 -9.16 -2.67
C ALA A 57 2.61 -10.16 -3.58
N THR A 58 2.18 -9.71 -4.75
CA THR A 58 1.51 -10.57 -5.74
C THR A 58 2.44 -11.66 -6.25
N ARG A 59 3.71 -11.33 -6.51
CA ARG A 59 4.73 -12.31 -6.91
C ARG A 59 5.00 -13.33 -5.81
N MET A 60 5.09 -12.90 -4.54
CA MET A 60 5.25 -13.78 -3.40
C MET A 60 4.06 -14.72 -3.24
N LEU A 61 2.83 -14.20 -3.33
CA LEU A 61 1.61 -14.99 -3.28
C LEU A 61 1.52 -16.01 -4.42
N SER A 62 1.88 -15.60 -5.64
CA SER A 62 1.95 -16.52 -6.78
C SER A 62 2.96 -17.64 -6.54
N THR A 63 4.14 -17.31 -6.00
CA THR A 63 5.16 -18.30 -5.64
C THR A 63 4.66 -19.26 -4.57
N LEU A 64 4.01 -18.74 -3.52
CA LEU A 64 3.42 -19.54 -2.45
C LEU A 64 2.31 -20.45 -2.98
N ALA A 65 1.46 -19.95 -3.88
CA ALA A 65 0.39 -20.72 -4.50
C ALA A 65 0.96 -21.87 -5.35
N MET A 66 1.98 -21.59 -6.17
CA MET A 66 2.69 -22.63 -6.91
C MET A 66 3.35 -23.65 -5.98
N GLN A 67 3.96 -23.20 -4.88
CA GLN A 67 4.51 -24.10 -3.87
C GLN A 67 3.43 -24.91 -3.17
N ALA A 68 2.24 -24.38 -2.91
CA ALA A 68 1.14 -25.12 -2.29
C ALA A 68 0.54 -26.18 -3.24
N VAL A 69 0.44 -25.87 -4.53
CA VAL A 69 0.00 -26.83 -5.57
C VAL A 69 1.05 -27.92 -5.79
N ASN A 70 2.33 -27.54 -5.82
CA ASN A 70 3.44 -28.46 -6.05
C ASN A 70 3.94 -29.13 -4.77
N ALA A 71 3.54 -28.66 -3.58
CA ALA A 71 3.82 -29.29 -2.31
C ALA A 71 3.14 -30.64 -2.38
N PRO A 72 3.92 -31.71 -2.54
CA PRO A 72 3.29 -32.98 -2.76
C PRO A 72 2.82 -33.37 -1.37
N ALA A 73 1.51 -33.29 -1.13
CA ALA A 73 0.86 -34.10 -0.11
C ALA A 73 1.05 -35.56 -0.55
N ARG A 74 2.30 -36.05 -0.45
CA ARG A 74 2.63 -37.44 -0.73
C ARG A 74 2.04 -38.21 0.42
N SER A 75 0.78 -38.59 0.26
CA SER A 75 0.24 -39.74 0.96
C SER A 75 1.26 -40.85 0.74
N ASN A 76 1.88 -41.27 1.83
CA ASN A 76 2.84 -42.35 1.80
C ASN A 76 2.39 -43.41 2.80
N ALA A 77 2.77 -44.65 2.53
CA ALA A 77 2.40 -45.79 3.34
C ALA A 77 3.67 -46.43 3.87
N THR A 78 3.76 -46.55 5.18
CA THR A 78 4.87 -47.24 5.87
C THR A 78 4.32 -48.46 6.58
N GLU A 79 4.94 -49.60 6.35
CA GLU A 79 4.64 -50.82 7.10
C GLU A 79 5.23 -50.68 8.53
N VAL A 80 4.39 -50.90 9.54
CA VAL A 80 4.75 -50.79 10.95
C VAL A 80 4.23 -52.04 11.67
N LEU A 81 5.04 -52.60 12.57
CA LEU A 81 4.63 -53.69 13.44
C LEU A 81 3.90 -53.13 14.68
N VAL A 82 2.65 -53.55 14.88
CA VAL A 82 1.87 -53.26 16.10
C VAL A 82 1.38 -54.59 16.66
N ASP A 83 1.69 -54.87 17.93
CA ASP A 83 1.34 -56.12 18.62
C ASP A 83 1.73 -57.39 17.84
N GLY A 84 2.91 -57.37 17.22
CA GLY A 84 3.43 -58.49 16.43
C GLY A 84 2.75 -58.71 15.07
N LYS A 85 1.81 -57.83 14.68
CA LYS A 85 1.15 -57.85 13.37
C LYS A 85 1.66 -56.72 12.50
N SER A 86 1.94 -57.02 11.24
CA SER A 86 2.37 -56.02 10.27
C SER A 86 1.17 -55.24 9.75
N ILE A 87 1.16 -53.93 9.93
CA ILE A 87 0.08 -53.04 9.48
C ILE A 87 0.62 -51.92 8.60
N LEU A 88 -0.16 -51.54 7.59
CA LEU A 88 0.20 -50.43 6.72
C LEU A 88 -0.32 -49.12 7.32
N ARG A 89 0.60 -48.28 7.81
CA ARG A 89 0.29 -46.95 8.33
C ARG A 89 0.36 -45.92 7.21
N LEU A 90 -0.76 -45.26 6.93
CA LEU A 90 -0.81 -44.13 6.02
C LEU A 90 -0.33 -42.86 6.74
N ASN A 91 0.63 -42.15 6.15
CA ASN A 91 1.02 -40.82 6.58
C ASN A 91 0.52 -39.80 5.56
N ASN A 92 -0.09 -38.72 6.06
CA ASN A 92 -0.67 -37.64 5.27
C ASN A 92 -1.71 -38.11 4.21
N PRO A 93 -2.78 -38.83 4.63
CA PRO A 93 -3.80 -39.31 3.72
C PRO A 93 -4.56 -38.14 3.07
N ILE A 94 -4.78 -38.22 1.75
CA ILE A 94 -5.55 -37.22 0.99
C ILE A 94 -7.05 -37.44 1.29
N ASN A 95 -7.79 -36.36 1.59
CA ASN A 95 -9.23 -36.34 1.90
C ASN A 95 -9.69 -36.98 3.23
N PHE A 96 -8.82 -37.10 4.23
CA PHE A 96 -9.25 -37.52 5.57
C PHE A 96 -9.60 -36.27 6.42
N GLU A 97 -10.88 -35.89 6.48
CA GLU A 97 -11.36 -34.93 7.47
C GLU A 97 -11.18 -35.55 8.86
N GLY A 98 -10.29 -34.94 9.65
CA GLY A 98 -9.81 -35.53 10.88
C GLY A 98 -10.83 -35.50 12.01
N GLU A 99 -11.65 -36.54 12.13
CA GLU A 99 -12.16 -36.94 13.44
C GLU A 99 -11.05 -37.68 14.19
N GLY A 100 -10.51 -37.06 15.24
CA GLY A 100 -9.68 -37.74 16.23
C GLY A 100 -8.18 -37.51 16.13
N ARG A 101 -7.71 -36.27 16.28
CA ARG A 101 -6.38 -36.07 16.90
C ARG A 101 -6.56 -35.97 18.41
N PRO A 102 -6.10 -36.94 19.22
CA PRO A 102 -5.92 -36.69 20.64
C PRO A 102 -4.80 -35.65 20.79
N GLN A 103 -5.13 -34.50 21.37
CA GLN A 103 -4.13 -33.52 21.79
C GLN A 103 -3.19 -34.19 22.81
N PRO A 104 -1.86 -34.04 22.70
CA PRO A 104 -0.98 -34.46 23.77
C PRO A 104 -1.30 -33.64 25.02
N LYS A 105 -1.67 -34.32 26.11
CA LYS A 105 -1.85 -33.68 27.42
C LYS A 105 -0.54 -32.99 27.82
N PRO A 106 -0.57 -31.75 28.35
CA PRO A 106 0.62 -31.12 28.89
C PRO A 106 1.13 -31.97 30.07
N GLN A 107 2.42 -32.30 30.05
CA GLN A 107 3.10 -32.90 31.18
C GLN A 107 3.19 -31.85 32.29
N ALA A 108 2.70 -32.20 33.47
CA ALA A 108 2.81 -31.41 34.70
C ALA A 108 4.20 -31.58 35.32
#